data_AF-A0A8J3F609-F1
#
_entry.id   AF-A0A8J3F609-F1
#
_cell.length_a   1.000
_cell.length_b   1.000
_cell.length_c   1.000
_cell.angle_alpha   90.00
_cell.angle_beta   90.00
_cell.angle_gamma   90.00
#
_symmetry.space_group_name_H-M   'P 1'
#
loop_
_entity.id
_entity.type
_entity.pdbx_description
1 polymer ?
#
loop_
_entity_poly.entity_id
_entity_poly.type
_entity_poly.pdbx_seq_one_letter_code
_entity_poly.pdbx_strand_id
1 'polypeptide(L)'
;MNKYVIPFLLIALGVLMSTDLFLEINAYVIACFNLCAFFFTLSCVNVGSVKSKSKNTISLIIRSTLQIFGVIAFLMIIIDKKFKYYNEIYNLVVNINANSLLLIGLSATLISIYASKDYENSKDSSYKNQLRDLNKDIDVLKNKYLDYKSKNSTLKSQKEQLLTENRKLIQTINEILDSKEK
;
A
#
# COMPACT_ATOMS: atom_id res chain seq x y z
N MET A 1 3.67 -6.79 -16.00
CA MET A 1 2.27 -7.07 -16.39
C MET A 1 1.36 -6.01 -15.78
N ASN A 2 0.43 -5.46 -16.55
CA ASN A 2 -0.58 -4.54 -16.03
C ASN A 2 -1.47 -5.29 -15.00
N LYS A 3 -1.79 -4.64 -13.86
CA LYS A 3 -2.44 -5.28 -12.69
C LYS A 3 -3.81 -5.89 -13.01
N TYR A 4 -4.42 -5.45 -14.10
CA TYR A 4 -5.75 -5.89 -14.54
C TYR A 4 -5.73 -7.04 -15.56
N VAL A 5 -4.55 -7.42 -16.08
CA VAL A 5 -4.46 -8.44 -17.14
C VAL A 5 -4.97 -9.80 -16.67
N ILE A 6 -4.58 -10.23 -15.46
CA ILE A 6 -5.02 -11.53 -14.92
C ILE A 6 -6.50 -11.54 -14.59
N PRO A 7 -7.08 -10.50 -13.93
CA PRO A 7 -8.53 -10.39 -13.78
C PRO A 7 -9.29 -10.45 -15.11
N PHE A 8 -8.84 -9.74 -16.16
CA PHE A 8 -9.49 -9.80 -17.47
C PHE A 8 -9.36 -11.18 -18.13
N LEU A 9 -8.20 -11.84 -17.98
CA LEU A 9 -8.02 -13.22 -18.44
C LEU A 9 -8.95 -14.19 -17.71
N LEU A 10 -9.14 -14.04 -16.40
CA LEU A 10 -10.07 -14.85 -15.61
C LEU A 10 -11.53 -14.64 -16.03
N ILE A 11 -11.94 -13.40 -16.30
CA ILE A 11 -13.28 -13.09 -16.82
C ILE A 11 -13.48 -13.75 -18.19
N ALA A 12 -12.50 -13.61 -19.10
CA ALA A 12 -12.55 -14.26 -20.40
C ALA A 12 -12.60 -15.80 -20.27
N LEU A 13 -11.81 -16.39 -19.37
CA LEU A 13 -11.85 -17.83 -19.08
C LEU A 13 -13.23 -18.25 -18.56
N GLY A 14 -13.81 -17.51 -17.63
CA GLY A 14 -15.13 -17.79 -17.07
C GLY A 14 -16.22 -17.75 -18.14
N VAL A 15 -16.18 -16.76 -19.04
CA VAL A 15 -17.10 -16.69 -20.19
C VAL A 15 -16.89 -17.89 -21.13
N LEU A 16 -15.65 -18.24 -21.46
CA LEU A 16 -15.32 -19.39 -22.31
C LEU A 16 -15.76 -20.73 -21.70
N MET A 17 -15.72 -20.87 -20.36
CA MET A 17 -16.21 -22.07 -19.68
C MET A 17 -17.73 -22.11 -19.57
N SER A 18 -18.39 -20.95 -19.53
CA SER A 18 -19.86 -20.84 -19.45
C SER A 18 -20.56 -20.96 -20.80
N THR A 19 -19.82 -20.73 -21.89
CA THR A 19 -20.32 -20.85 -23.25
C THR A 19 -19.93 -22.22 -23.79
N ASP A 20 -20.86 -22.96 -24.38
CA ASP A 20 -20.60 -24.26 -25.04
C ASP A 20 -19.74 -24.12 -26.33
N LEU A 21 -18.89 -23.10 -26.40
CA LEU A 21 -18.04 -22.73 -27.53
C LEU A 21 -16.99 -23.81 -27.85
N PHE A 22 -16.66 -24.67 -26.88
CA PHE A 22 -15.92 -25.90 -27.09
C PHE A 22 -16.91 -27.06 -27.27
N LEU A 23 -17.54 -27.15 -28.45
CA LEU A 23 -18.32 -28.33 -28.86
C LEU A 23 -17.43 -29.58 -28.76
N GLU A 24 -17.84 -30.55 -27.93
CA GLU A 24 -17.07 -31.71 -27.41
C GLU A 24 -16.10 -31.40 -26.25
N ILE A 25 -16.66 -31.01 -25.10
CA ILE A 25 -15.85 -30.76 -23.91
C ILE A 25 -15.35 -32.08 -23.30
N ASN A 26 -14.17 -32.52 -23.75
CA ASN A 26 -13.40 -33.58 -23.10
C ASN A 26 -13.12 -33.20 -21.63
N ALA A 27 -13.37 -34.12 -20.69
CA ALA A 27 -13.11 -33.91 -19.25
C ALA A 27 -11.71 -33.37 -18.96
N TYR A 28 -10.73 -33.74 -19.80
CA TYR A 28 -9.37 -33.21 -19.76
C TYR A 28 -9.31 -31.68 -19.93
N VAL A 29 -10.01 -31.14 -20.93
CA VAL A 29 -9.98 -29.71 -21.26
C VAL A 29 -10.62 -28.89 -20.16
N ILE A 30 -11.74 -29.35 -19.58
CA ILE A 30 -12.38 -28.73 -18.39
C ILE A 30 -11.41 -28.69 -17.22
N ALA A 31 -10.77 -29.83 -16.94
CA ALA A 31 -9.87 -29.93 -15.81
C ALA A 31 -8.65 -29.01 -15.98
N CYS A 32 -8.10 -28.89 -17.19
CA CYS A 32 -7.05 -27.90 -17.51
C CYS A 32 -7.53 -26.46 -17.32
N PHE A 33 -8.73 -26.10 -17.79
CA PHE A 33 -9.29 -24.76 -17.58
C PHE A 33 -9.53 -24.45 -16.10
N ASN A 34 -10.08 -25.39 -15.33
CA ASN A 34 -10.28 -25.26 -13.88
C ASN A 34 -8.95 -25.04 -13.15
N LEU A 35 -7.91 -25.82 -13.50
CA LEU A 35 -6.59 -25.71 -12.91
C LEU A 35 -5.93 -24.36 -13.26
N CYS A 36 -6.06 -23.93 -14.51
CA CYS A 36 -5.60 -22.63 -14.99
C CYS A 36 -6.28 -21.48 -14.23
N ALA A 37 -7.61 -21.49 -14.16
CA ALA A 37 -8.39 -20.49 -13.44
C ALA A 37 -8.01 -20.43 -11.96
N PHE A 38 -7.79 -21.59 -11.33
CA PHE A 38 -7.36 -21.68 -9.94
C PHE A 38 -6.00 -21.02 -9.69
N PHE A 39 -4.98 -21.37 -10.47
CA PHE A 39 -3.64 -20.80 -10.29
C PHE A 39 -3.61 -19.29 -10.55
N PHE A 40 -4.34 -18.81 -11.57
CA PHE A 40 -4.48 -17.38 -11.80
C PHE A 40 -5.21 -16.68 -10.64
N THR A 41 -6.27 -17.27 -10.13
CA THR A 41 -7.01 -16.74 -8.96
C THR A 41 -6.10 -16.63 -7.74
N LEU A 42 -5.36 -17.69 -7.41
CA LEU A 42 -4.40 -17.67 -6.30
C LEU A 42 -3.28 -16.64 -6.51
N SER A 43 -2.83 -16.42 -7.74
CA SER A 43 -1.82 -15.40 -8.03
C SER A 43 -2.29 -13.97 -7.74
N CYS A 44 -3.61 -13.74 -7.76
CA CYS A 44 -4.23 -12.45 -7.47
C CYS A 44 -4.54 -12.23 -5.99
N VAL A 45 -4.43 -13.26 -5.16
CA VAL A 45 -4.71 -13.18 -3.72
C VAL A 45 -3.79 -12.15 -3.07
N ASN A 46 -4.40 -11.18 -2.37
CA ASN A 46 -3.68 -10.17 -1.64
C ASN A 46 -3.27 -10.71 -0.27
N VAL A 47 -1.98 -10.67 0.05
CA VAL A 47 -1.46 -11.15 1.35
C VAL A 47 -1.31 -9.98 2.36
N GLY A 48 -1.94 -8.84 2.07
CA GLY A 48 -1.86 -7.62 2.87
C GLY A 48 -0.53 -6.87 2.70
N SER A 49 -0.32 -5.84 3.53
CA SER A 49 0.93 -5.08 3.55
C SER A 49 2.02 -5.87 4.25
N VAL A 50 2.92 -6.37 3.43
CA VAL A 50 4.12 -7.04 3.90
C VAL A 50 5.18 -5.97 4.18
N LYS A 51 5.28 -5.53 5.45
CA LYS A 51 6.21 -4.45 5.86
C LYS A 51 7.70 -4.77 5.62
N SER A 52 8.08 -6.04 5.51
CA SER A 52 9.48 -6.41 5.28
C SER A 52 9.78 -6.66 3.81
N LYS A 53 10.88 -6.06 3.34
CA LYS A 53 11.38 -6.17 1.96
C LYS A 53 11.55 -7.64 1.50
N SER A 54 12.03 -8.50 2.40
CA SER A 54 12.22 -9.94 2.16
C SER A 54 10.92 -10.68 1.88
N LYS A 55 9.88 -10.43 2.68
CA LYS A 55 8.58 -11.10 2.52
C LYS A 55 7.83 -10.57 1.28
N ASN A 56 8.05 -9.31 0.89
CA ASN A 56 7.52 -8.76 -0.36
C ASN A 56 8.14 -9.45 -1.58
N THR A 57 9.46 -9.73 -1.55
CA THR A 57 10.14 -10.52 -2.58
C THR A 57 9.59 -11.94 -2.66
N ILE A 58 9.41 -12.62 -1.52
CA ILE A 58 8.83 -13.98 -1.49
C ILE A 58 7.41 -13.98 -2.08
N SER A 59 6.58 -13.01 -1.72
CA SER A 59 5.22 -12.86 -2.27
C SER A 59 5.23 -12.67 -3.79
N LEU A 60 6.14 -11.83 -4.31
CA LEU A 60 6.32 -11.65 -5.75
C LEU A 60 6.73 -12.96 -6.44
N ILE A 61 7.69 -13.69 -5.89
CA ILE A 61 8.14 -14.98 -6.43
C ILE A 61 6.97 -15.96 -6.48
N ILE A 62 6.24 -16.14 -5.37
CA ILE A 62 5.09 -17.05 -5.30
C ILE A 62 4.04 -16.68 -6.36
N ARG A 63 3.71 -15.40 -6.50
CA ARG A 63 2.75 -14.93 -7.51
C ARG A 63 3.22 -15.22 -8.93
N SER A 64 4.49 -14.96 -9.24
CA SER A 64 5.07 -15.28 -10.54
C SER A 64 5.08 -16.78 -10.81
N THR A 65 5.42 -17.60 -9.82
CA THR A 65 5.39 -19.06 -9.92
C THR A 65 3.96 -19.57 -10.20
N LEU A 66 2.95 -19.06 -9.48
CA LEU A 66 1.54 -19.40 -9.71
C LEU A 66 1.07 -19.00 -11.12
N GLN A 67 1.48 -17.83 -11.62
CA GLN A 67 1.18 -17.40 -12.99
C GLN A 67 1.79 -18.34 -14.03
N ILE A 68 3.04 -18.76 -13.82
CA ILE A 68 3.72 -19.72 -14.68
C ILE A 68 2.94 -21.05 -14.69
N PHE A 69 2.53 -21.56 -13.53
CA PHE A 69 1.70 -22.77 -13.46
C PHE A 69 0.34 -22.61 -14.16
N GLY A 70 -0.31 -21.44 -14.05
CA GLY A 70 -1.53 -21.13 -14.80
C GLY A 70 -1.32 -21.16 -16.32
N VAL A 71 -0.23 -20.58 -16.80
CA VAL A 71 0.14 -20.62 -18.24
C VAL A 71 0.45 -22.05 -18.69
N ILE A 72 1.18 -22.83 -17.89
CA ILE A 72 1.46 -24.24 -18.19
C ILE A 72 0.14 -25.04 -18.27
N ALA A 73 -0.76 -24.85 -17.31
CA ALA A 73 -2.07 -25.51 -17.31
C ALA A 73 -2.91 -25.13 -18.54
N PHE A 74 -2.83 -23.88 -19.00
CA PHE A 74 -3.47 -23.45 -20.24
C PHE A 74 -2.84 -24.11 -21.48
N LEU A 75 -1.51 -24.18 -21.56
CA LEU A 75 -0.81 -24.82 -22.68
C LEU A 75 -1.06 -26.34 -22.74
N MET A 76 -1.34 -26.98 -21.60
CA MET A 76 -1.70 -28.40 -21.54
C MET A 76 -2.95 -28.75 -22.34
N ILE A 77 -3.83 -27.79 -22.64
CA ILE A 77 -5.02 -27.99 -23.48
C ILE A 77 -4.64 -28.45 -24.89
N ILE A 78 -3.47 -28.01 -25.41
CA ILE A 78 -3.02 -28.30 -26.77
C ILE A 78 -2.42 -29.72 -26.89
N ILE A 79 -2.19 -30.41 -25.76
CA ILE A 79 -1.57 -31.74 -25.76
C ILE A 79 -2.55 -32.78 -26.33
N ASP A 80 -2.15 -33.40 -27.44
CA ASP A 80 -2.88 -34.48 -28.10
C ASP A 80 -2.66 -35.84 -27.38
N LYS A 81 -3.63 -36.74 -27.52
CA LYS A 81 -3.60 -38.14 -27.06
C LYS A 81 -2.37 -38.92 -27.55
N LYS A 82 -1.76 -38.50 -28.67
CA LYS A 82 -0.53 -39.10 -29.22
C LYS A 82 0.73 -38.76 -28.43
N PHE A 83 0.66 -37.82 -27.49
CA PHE A 83 1.81 -37.44 -26.67
C PHE A 83 2.20 -38.57 -25.70
N LYS A 84 3.50 -38.86 -25.60
CA LYS A 84 4.03 -39.99 -24.82
C LYS A 84 3.54 -40.03 -23.36
N TYR A 85 3.38 -38.88 -22.73
CA TYR A 85 2.94 -38.76 -21.34
C TYR A 85 1.48 -38.31 -21.19
N TYR A 86 0.68 -38.38 -22.25
CA TYR A 86 -0.72 -37.91 -22.23
C TYR A 86 -1.53 -38.59 -21.13
N ASN A 87 -1.46 -39.92 -21.00
CA ASN A 87 -2.25 -40.67 -20.02
C ASN A 87 -1.88 -40.30 -18.57
N GLU A 88 -0.60 -40.05 -18.29
CA GLU A 88 -0.13 -39.64 -16.97
C GLU A 88 -0.65 -38.24 -16.62
N ILE A 89 -0.53 -37.30 -17.56
CA ILE A 89 -1.02 -35.92 -17.39
C ILE A 89 -2.55 -35.90 -17.29
N TYR A 90 -3.25 -36.68 -18.12
CA TYR A 90 -4.70 -36.83 -18.09
C TYR A 90 -5.15 -37.31 -16.71
N ASN A 91 -4.56 -38.39 -16.20
CA ASN A 91 -4.91 -38.93 -14.89
C ASN A 91 -4.57 -37.93 -13.78
N LEU A 92 -3.47 -37.19 -13.88
CA LEU A 92 -3.11 -36.19 -12.88
C LEU A 92 -4.12 -35.04 -12.85
N VAL A 93 -4.50 -34.49 -14.00
CA VAL A 93 -5.33 -33.29 -14.09
C VAL A 93 -6.81 -33.60 -13.86
N VAL A 94 -7.33 -34.70 -14.43
CA VAL A 94 -8.76 -35.08 -14.34
C VAL A 94 -9.12 -35.62 -12.95
N ASN A 95 -8.19 -36.26 -12.24
CA ASN A 95 -8.46 -36.75 -10.88
C ASN A 95 -8.48 -35.62 -9.82
N ILE A 96 -8.12 -34.39 -10.18
CA ILE A 96 -8.23 -33.27 -9.25
C ILE A 96 -9.70 -32.91 -9.10
N ASN A 97 -10.20 -33.00 -7.87
CA ASN A 97 -11.56 -32.63 -7.56
C ASN A 97 -11.78 -31.11 -7.71
N ALA A 98 -12.60 -30.72 -8.69
CA ALA A 98 -12.93 -29.32 -8.97
C ALA A 98 -13.58 -28.61 -7.77
N ASN A 99 -14.37 -29.31 -6.96
CA ASN A 99 -14.98 -28.75 -5.76
C ASN A 99 -13.92 -28.41 -4.70
N SER A 100 -12.89 -29.24 -4.57
CA SER A 100 -11.77 -28.98 -3.66
C SER A 100 -10.94 -27.77 -4.13
N LEU A 101 -10.65 -27.67 -5.43
CA LEU A 101 -10.02 -26.49 -6.04
C LEU A 101 -10.81 -25.21 -5.74
N LEU A 102 -12.12 -25.26 -5.95
CA LEU A 102 -13.03 -24.13 -5.72
C LEU A 102 -13.03 -23.72 -4.24
N LEU A 103 -13.12 -24.68 -3.31
CA LEU A 103 -13.11 -24.40 -1.87
C LEU A 103 -11.78 -23.76 -1.41
N ILE A 104 -10.65 -24.23 -1.93
CA ILE A 104 -9.33 -23.66 -1.65
C ILE A 104 -9.25 -22.23 -2.22
N GLY A 105 -9.71 -22.02 -3.45
CA GLY A 105 -9.74 -20.71 -4.11
C GLY A 105 -10.60 -19.69 -3.35
N LEU A 106 -11.80 -20.08 -2.93
CA LEU A 106 -12.69 -19.25 -2.11
C LEU A 106 -12.07 -18.90 -0.76
N SER A 107 -11.47 -19.89 -0.09
CA SER A 107 -10.82 -19.70 1.21
C SER A 107 -9.64 -18.72 1.10
N ALA A 108 -8.79 -18.87 0.09
CA ALA A 108 -7.70 -17.93 -0.17
C ALA A 108 -8.22 -16.52 -0.48
N THR A 109 -9.32 -16.41 -1.24
CA THR A 109 -9.97 -15.13 -1.56
C THR A 109 -10.50 -14.45 -0.30
N LEU A 110 -11.18 -15.19 0.58
CA LEU A 110 -11.66 -14.68 1.87
C LEU A 110 -10.51 -14.19 2.75
N ILE A 111 -9.43 -14.96 2.87
CA ILE A 111 -8.22 -14.56 3.61
C ILE A 111 -7.67 -13.24 3.06
N SER A 112 -7.63 -13.09 1.74
CA SER A 112 -7.18 -11.84 1.10
C SER A 112 -8.06 -10.64 1.41
N ILE A 113 -9.38 -10.83 1.47
CA ILE A 113 -10.33 -9.78 1.86
C ILE A 113 -10.09 -9.37 3.32
N TYR A 114 -9.98 -10.33 4.25
CA TYR A 114 -9.70 -10.05 5.66
C TYR A 114 -8.35 -9.36 5.86
N ALA A 115 -7.29 -9.87 5.23
CA ALA A 115 -5.95 -9.26 5.30
C ALA A 115 -5.93 -7.82 4.75
N SER A 116 -6.74 -7.53 3.74
CA SER A 116 -6.87 -6.17 3.20
C SER A 116 -7.58 -5.24 4.19
N LYS A 117 -8.64 -5.71 4.84
CA LYS A 117 -9.38 -4.95 5.87
C LYS A 117 -8.53 -4.68 7.11
N ASP A 118 -7.78 -5.67 7.58
CA ASP A 118 -6.87 -5.51 8.71
C ASP A 118 -5.76 -4.49 8.41
N TYR A 119 -5.26 -4.50 7.17
CA TYR A 119 -4.30 -3.50 6.74
C TYR A 119 -4.89 -2.09 6.77
N GLU A 120 -6.08 -1.89 6.23
CA GLU A 120 -6.76 -0.58 6.23
C GLU A 120 -7.00 -0.06 7.65
N ASN A 121 -7.51 -0.90 8.55
CA ASN A 121 -7.69 -0.57 9.96
C ASN A 121 -6.36 -0.18 10.64
N SER A 122 -5.28 -0.92 10.37
CA SER A 122 -3.96 -0.62 10.93
C SER A 122 -3.41 0.72 10.41
N LYS A 123 -3.67 1.04 9.14
CA LYS A 123 -3.23 2.28 8.50
C LYS A 123 -3.96 3.49 9.09
N ASP A 124 -5.26 3.39 9.30
CA ASP A 124 -6.07 4.42 9.95
C ASP A 124 -5.63 4.71 11.38
N SER A 125 -5.33 3.67 12.15
CA SER A 125 -4.81 3.83 13.51
C SER A 125 -3.44 4.56 13.52
N SER A 126 -2.57 4.25 12.57
CA SER A 126 -1.27 4.90 12.42
C SER A 126 -1.43 6.38 12.05
N TYR A 127 -2.34 6.71 11.13
CA TYR A 127 -2.60 8.10 10.77
C TYR A 127 -3.19 8.91 11.92
N LYS A 128 -4.13 8.34 12.68
CA LYS A 128 -4.67 9.00 13.88
C LYS A 128 -3.59 9.30 14.91
N ASN A 129 -2.66 8.37 15.13
CA ASN A 129 -1.54 8.58 16.04
C ASN A 129 -0.59 9.67 15.52
N GLN A 130 -0.21 9.62 14.24
CA GLN A 130 0.62 10.68 13.63
C GLN A 130 -0.03 12.06 13.73
N LEU A 131 -1.35 12.15 13.48
CA LEU A 131 -2.08 13.41 13.59
C LEU A 131 -2.10 13.93 15.03
N ARG A 132 -2.27 13.03 16.02
CA ARG A 132 -2.21 13.39 17.44
C ARG A 132 -0.84 13.92 17.84
N ASP A 133 0.22 13.29 17.37
CA ASP A 133 1.59 13.72 17.67
C ASP A 133 1.91 15.05 16.99
N LEU A 134 1.48 15.25 15.74
CA LEU A 134 1.61 16.52 15.04
C LEU A 134 0.87 17.67 15.75
N ASN A 135 -0.33 17.40 16.27
CA ASN A 135 -1.10 18.40 17.02
C ASN A 135 -0.39 18.80 18.32
N LYS A 136 0.24 17.85 19.03
CA LYS A 136 1.06 18.15 20.20
C LYS A 136 2.26 19.04 19.83
N ASP A 137 2.92 18.74 18.73
CA ASP A 137 4.05 19.54 18.25
C ASP A 137 3.61 20.96 17.90
N ILE A 138 2.44 21.12 17.27
CA ILE A 138 1.84 22.44 16.98
C ILE A 138 1.59 23.23 18.28
N ASP A 139 1.03 22.60 19.31
CA ASP A 139 0.78 23.27 20.60
C ASP A 139 2.09 23.71 21.28
N VAL A 140 3.13 22.88 21.24
CA VAL A 140 4.46 23.24 21.75
C VAL A 140 5.06 24.42 20.98
N LEU A 141 4.98 24.41 19.64
CA LEU A 141 5.47 25.52 18.81
C LEU A 141 4.68 26.80 19.07
N LYS A 142 3.35 26.72 19.23
CA LYS A 142 2.48 27.85 19.52
C LYS A 142 2.86 28.50 20.86
N ASN A 143 3.12 27.70 21.89
CA ASN A 143 3.56 28.20 23.19
C ASN A 143 4.94 28.88 23.11
N LYS A 144 5.90 28.29 22.38
CA LYS A 144 7.20 28.92 22.14
C LYS A 144 7.06 30.25 21.40
N TYR A 145 6.21 30.31 20.39
CA TYR A 145 5.94 31.55 19.65
C TYR A 145 5.37 32.65 20.55
N LEU A 146 4.42 32.31 21.42
CA LEU A 146 3.86 33.26 22.39
C LEU A 146 4.90 33.77 23.38
N ASP A 147 5.80 32.89 23.88
CA ASP A 147 6.90 33.29 24.75
C ASP A 147 7.88 34.25 24.05
N TYR A 148 8.29 33.92 22.81
CA TYR A 148 9.14 34.82 22.01
C TYR A 148 8.47 36.16 21.71
N LYS A 149 7.17 36.14 21.40
CA LYS A 149 6.40 37.37 21.16
C LYS A 149 6.37 38.25 22.43
N SER A 150 6.18 37.65 23.59
CA SER A 150 6.21 38.34 24.89
C SER A 150 7.59 38.96 25.14
N LYS A 151 8.66 38.17 25.03
CA LYS A 151 10.05 38.65 25.19
C LYS A 151 10.38 39.80 24.25
N ASN A 152 9.94 39.71 22.98
CA ASN A 152 10.17 40.77 22.01
C ASN A 152 9.42 42.07 22.38
N SER A 153 8.21 41.97 22.93
CA SER A 153 7.47 43.11 23.46
C SER A 153 8.22 43.78 24.62
N THR A 154 8.75 42.99 25.56
CA THR A 154 9.55 43.50 26.68
C THR A 154 10.82 44.19 26.20
N LEU A 155 11.56 43.56 25.28
CA LEU A 155 12.77 44.15 24.69
C LEU A 155 12.49 45.46 23.96
N LYS A 156 11.36 45.56 23.25
CA LYS A 156 10.95 46.80 22.57
C LYS A 156 10.69 47.92 23.59
N SER A 157 10.01 47.62 24.68
CA SER A 157 9.76 48.57 25.76
C SER A 157 11.05 49.04 26.44
N GLN A 158 11.97 48.11 26.76
CA GLN A 158 13.29 48.44 27.31
C GLN A 158 14.11 49.32 26.37
N LYS A 159 14.06 49.05 25.06
CA LYS A 159 14.72 49.87 24.04
C LYS A 159 14.17 51.30 24.03
N GLU A 160 12.85 51.48 24.10
CA GLU A 160 12.23 52.81 24.13
C GLU A 160 12.59 53.58 25.41
N GLN A 161 12.67 52.91 26.56
CA GLN A 161 13.13 53.51 27.81
C GLN A 161 14.58 53.97 27.71
N LEU A 162 15.49 53.10 27.24
CA LEU A 162 16.91 53.45 27.05
C LEU A 162 17.10 54.61 26.07
N LEU A 163 16.34 54.65 24.97
CA LEU A 163 16.37 55.79 24.04
C LEU A 163 15.92 57.10 24.70
N THR A 164 14.93 57.03 25.58
CA THR A 164 14.42 58.19 26.31
C THR A 164 15.44 58.69 27.33
N GLU A 165 16.06 57.78 28.08
CA GLU A 165 17.15 58.11 29.03
C GLU A 165 18.36 58.70 28.31
N ASN A 166 18.76 58.13 27.19
CA ASN A 166 19.88 58.62 26.40
C ASN A 166 19.63 60.04 25.87
N ARG A 167 18.41 60.32 25.38
CA ARG A 167 18.01 61.69 24.98
C ARG A 167 18.08 62.68 26.14
N LYS A 168 17.61 62.30 27.33
CA LYS A 168 17.71 63.14 28.54
C LYS A 168 19.16 63.43 28.91
N LEU A 169 20.01 62.41 28.90
CA LEU A 169 21.45 62.55 29.18
C LEU A 169 22.14 63.50 28.19
N ILE A 170 21.87 63.37 26.88
CA ILE A 170 22.39 64.29 25.86
C ILE A 170 21.93 65.73 26.14
N GLN A 171 20.66 65.92 26.48
CA GLN A 171 20.12 67.24 26.80
C GLN A 171 20.83 67.84 28.02
N THR A 172 20.98 67.07 29.10
CA THR A 172 21.70 67.53 30.30
C THR A 172 23.17 67.85 30.03
N ILE A 173 23.85 67.07 29.18
CA ILE A 173 25.23 67.35 28.78
C ILE A 173 25.31 68.68 28.02
N ASN A 174 24.39 68.92 27.07
CA ASN A 174 24.34 70.16 26.31
C ASN A 174 24.06 71.37 27.23
N GLU A 175 23.12 71.24 28.16
CA GLU A 175 22.83 72.28 29.16
C GLU A 175 24.05 72.61 30.05
N ILE A 176 24.83 71.59 30.44
CA ILE A 176 26.07 71.78 31.21
C ILE A 176 27.15 72.46 30.37
N LEU A 177 27.32 72.08 29.10
CA LEU A 177 28.29 72.70 28.19
C LEU A 177 27.97 74.18 27.95
N ASP A 178 26.70 74.50 27.66
CA ASP A 178 26.24 75.87 27.45
C ASP A 178 26.41 76.75 28.71
N SER A 179 26.33 76.14 29.90
CA SER A 179 26.56 76.84 31.17
C SER A 179 28.03 77.11 31.49
N LYS A 180 28.97 76.41 30.84
CA LYS A 180 30.42 76.57 31.01
C LYS A 180 31.05 77.54 30.01
N GLU A 181 30.37 77.84 28.90
CA GLU A 181 30.83 78.80 27.88
C GLU A 181 30.36 80.26 28.14
N LYS A 182 29.60 80.49 29.22
CA LYS A 182 29.22 81.83 29.74
C LYS A 182 30.06 82.22 30.93
#